data_AF-A0A2E7AE48-F1
#
_entry.id   AF-A0A2E7AE48-F1
#
_cell.length_a   1.000
_cell.length_b   1.000
_cell.length_c   1.000
_cell.angle_alpha   90.00
_cell.angle_beta   90.00
_cell.angle_gamma   90.00
#
_symmetry.space_group_name_H-M   'P 1'
#
loop_
_entity.id
_entity.type
_entity.pdbx_description
1 polymer ?
#
loop_
_entity_poly.entity_id
_entity_poly.type
_entity_poly.pdbx_seq_one_letter_code
_entity_poly.pdbx_strand_id
1 'polypeptide(L)'
;MVPTDSVLLGGFEERVRLLQEQLPTWMEEAEVPGLAIAVVGDGASWCRGYGVGNIVDPRPVDEDTVFEACSLSKPLFAYGVLRLYEQGLLDLDAPLGGYLESPYLSDEPWLERISARHVLSHTAGFTNWRPEGGRLRVHLEPGMRFSYSGEGFVYLQQVVEALVGCSAEEWMQDTLLGPLGMDDSSFVWPSDGEKPLATGHDVSGRPVNKQVWPEMNAASSLHTTAADFSRYLHAMVRSDRDSADPVGANTLAQMLCSQISVNDCKPWDYDWPRLRVALDTCISWGLGWGLQRSGERVGFWQPGDNGPYKSMAFGFKDEGLAMVVLTNSARGAELWPKLVPAALGGTHPAIAWSQSSPKIADRPSACIEVVEGDLPIVFALPHDGDLGLPGVVPRRNIARDSHFNTTSARHTREIALEVALALEGHTGKRPWLVINRLARSYADLDRTPRTAFEHRYTAELYNGYHRRLKETIAQLKKVFGNGLLLIIDAQETFPADIYIGSLESRSIAGLKDKYTTSVLDGEYSLGHQLTRAGYKLPSFSTSIDLGQGLIQDIPATVPRPLDGGQVLERHGSHQPEGIDALSLVLHERVRGPLQERRRLIKALALAVAGFVRAFLPVQDADSGHASAQTR
;
A
#
# COMPACT_ATOMS: atom_id res chain seq x y z
N MET A 1 22.82 -5.95 27.78
CA MET A 1 21.57 -6.16 28.55
C MET A 1 20.86 -4.83 28.62
N VAL A 2 19.75 -4.66 27.89
CA VAL A 2 18.85 -3.51 28.08
C VAL A 2 17.88 -3.91 29.19
N PRO A 3 17.70 -3.12 30.26
CA PRO A 3 16.77 -3.50 31.33
C PRO A 3 15.34 -3.53 30.78
N THR A 4 14.69 -4.69 30.88
CA THR A 4 13.36 -4.94 30.30
C THR A 4 12.18 -4.62 31.22
N ASP A 5 12.36 -4.06 32.41
CA ASP A 5 11.22 -3.80 33.30
C ASP A 5 11.31 -2.44 34.03
N SER A 6 10.28 -1.60 33.82
CA SER A 6 9.77 -0.60 34.77
C SER A 6 10.63 0.58 35.25
N VAL A 7 11.70 0.98 34.55
CA VAL A 7 12.42 2.21 34.95
C VAL A 7 11.61 3.43 34.51
N LEU A 8 10.86 4.03 35.45
CA LEU A 8 10.65 5.48 35.45
C LEU A 8 12.05 6.09 35.42
N LEU A 9 12.53 6.48 34.23
CA LEU A 9 13.75 7.29 34.14
C LEU A 9 13.53 8.53 35.01
N GLY A 10 14.52 8.88 35.82
CA GLY A 10 14.41 10.01 36.73
C GLY A 10 14.25 11.36 36.01
N GLY A 11 14.57 12.43 36.73
CA GLY A 11 14.38 13.80 36.25
C GLY A 11 15.06 14.07 34.89
N PHE A 12 14.67 15.17 34.26
CA PHE A 12 15.19 15.61 32.94
C PHE A 12 16.72 15.48 32.80
N GLU A 13 17.47 15.89 33.84
CA GLU A 13 18.94 15.82 33.87
C GLU A 13 19.50 14.40 33.78
N GLU A 14 18.83 13.41 34.41
CA GLU A 14 19.28 12.01 34.39
C GLU A 14 19.12 11.41 32.98
N ARG A 15 18.04 11.76 32.28
CA ARG A 15 17.80 11.36 30.88
C ARG A 15 18.87 11.95 29.97
N VAL A 16 19.14 13.23 30.10
CA VAL A 16 20.19 13.92 29.33
C VAL A 16 21.55 13.28 29.58
N ARG A 17 21.89 13.02 30.85
CA ARG A 17 23.16 12.36 31.20
C ARG A 17 23.28 10.97 30.58
N LEU A 18 22.23 10.15 30.68
CA LEU A 18 22.21 8.82 30.07
C LEU A 18 22.44 8.88 28.56
N LEU A 19 21.74 9.80 27.87
CA LEU A 19 21.90 10.00 26.43
C LEU A 19 23.33 10.45 26.09
N GLN A 20 23.89 11.38 26.86
CA GLN A 20 25.26 11.86 26.66
C GLN A 20 26.30 10.74 26.79
N GLU A 21 26.11 9.83 27.75
CA GLU A 21 27.03 8.72 28.00
C GLU A 21 26.88 7.60 26.95
N GLN A 22 25.65 7.33 26.47
CA GLN A 22 25.36 6.12 25.66
C GLN A 22 25.29 6.36 24.15
N LEU A 23 24.90 7.56 23.69
CA LEU A 23 24.71 7.84 22.26
C LEU A 23 25.94 7.54 21.40
N PRO A 24 27.18 7.92 21.78
CA PRO A 24 28.37 7.60 20.98
C PRO A 24 28.52 6.10 20.71
N THR A 25 28.31 5.26 21.74
CA THR A 25 28.40 3.80 21.61
C THR A 25 27.28 3.24 20.73
N TRP A 26 26.04 3.70 20.89
CA TRP A 26 24.93 3.23 20.05
C TRP A 26 25.09 3.65 18.58
N MET A 27 25.61 4.84 18.33
CA MET A 27 25.92 5.31 16.97
C MET A 27 27.02 4.48 16.33
N GLU A 28 28.07 4.12 17.08
CA GLU A 28 29.13 3.24 16.61
C GLU A 28 28.59 1.85 16.26
N GLU A 29 27.79 1.25 17.14
CA GLU A 29 27.17 -0.07 16.91
C GLU A 29 26.23 -0.09 15.70
N ALA A 30 25.51 1.00 15.44
CA ALA A 30 24.58 1.15 14.33
C ALA A 30 25.23 1.71 13.04
N GLU A 31 26.53 2.00 13.07
CA GLU A 31 27.27 2.64 11.97
C GLU A 31 26.59 3.93 11.46
N VAL A 32 26.17 4.79 12.40
CA VAL A 32 25.55 6.09 12.10
C VAL A 32 26.60 7.20 12.17
N PRO A 33 26.96 7.86 11.05
CA PRO A 33 28.05 8.84 11.04
C PRO A 33 27.76 10.12 11.83
N GLY A 34 26.53 10.64 11.74
CA GLY A 34 26.13 11.91 12.32
C GLY A 34 24.68 11.91 12.80
N LEU A 35 24.47 12.58 13.93
CA LEU A 35 23.17 12.66 14.60
C LEU A 35 23.04 14.01 15.32
N ALA A 36 21.87 14.64 15.20
CA ALA A 36 21.46 15.75 16.05
C ALA A 36 20.21 15.34 16.83
N ILE A 37 20.14 15.68 18.11
CA ILE A 37 19.03 15.34 19.00
C ILE A 37 18.64 16.54 19.85
N ALA A 38 17.33 16.69 20.08
CA ALA A 38 16.80 17.54 21.13
C ALA A 38 15.83 16.77 22.02
N VAL A 39 15.90 17.01 23.33
CA VAL A 39 14.92 16.56 24.32
C VAL A 39 14.34 17.80 25.00
N VAL A 40 13.02 17.87 25.01
CA VAL A 40 12.21 18.97 25.54
C VAL A 40 11.49 18.46 26.79
N GLY A 41 11.61 19.19 27.89
CA GLY A 41 10.88 18.97 29.14
C GLY A 41 10.18 20.26 29.61
N ASP A 42 9.52 20.19 30.77
CA ASP A 42 8.80 21.32 31.35
C ASP A 42 9.76 22.49 31.69
N GLY A 43 9.83 23.46 30.79
CA GLY A 43 10.68 24.66 30.90
C GLY A 43 12.17 24.46 30.53
N ALA A 44 12.60 23.28 30.08
CA ALA A 44 13.99 22.99 29.73
C ALA A 44 14.12 22.29 28.38
N SER A 45 15.20 22.59 27.65
CA SER A 45 15.61 21.84 26.47
C SER A 45 17.08 21.47 26.55
N TRP A 46 17.41 20.32 25.98
CA TRP A 46 18.77 19.89 25.75
C TRP A 46 18.91 19.52 24.28
N CYS A 47 19.78 20.23 23.57
CA CYS A 47 20.11 19.98 22.17
C CYS A 47 21.58 19.61 22.04
N ARG A 48 21.91 18.65 21.18
CA ARG A 48 23.31 18.27 20.92
C ARG A 48 23.50 17.58 19.58
N GLY A 49 24.63 17.85 18.93
CA GLY A 49 25.14 17.09 17.80
C GLY A 49 26.22 16.07 18.18
N TYR A 50 26.30 15.00 17.41
CA TYR A 50 27.26 13.91 17.55
C TYR A 50 27.77 13.47 16.18
N GLY A 51 29.05 13.10 16.13
CA GLY A 51 29.67 12.55 14.93
C GLY A 51 29.93 13.61 13.86
N VAL A 52 29.80 13.22 12.59
CA VAL A 52 30.18 14.04 11.43
C VAL A 52 29.06 14.17 10.40
N GLY A 53 28.94 15.36 9.80
CA GLY A 53 27.96 15.65 8.76
C GLY A 53 28.27 14.91 7.45
N ASN A 54 29.53 14.55 7.20
CA ASN A 54 29.99 13.85 6.01
C ASN A 54 31.28 13.07 6.33
N ILE A 55 31.39 11.78 5.96
CA ILE A 55 32.61 11.00 6.27
C ILE A 55 33.84 11.37 5.42
N VAL A 56 33.65 12.03 4.28
CA VAL A 56 34.71 12.48 3.37
C VAL A 56 35.25 13.85 3.78
N ASP A 57 34.35 14.76 4.16
CA ASP A 57 34.66 16.07 4.76
C ASP A 57 34.09 16.10 6.19
N PRO A 58 34.84 15.59 7.20
CA PRO A 58 34.35 15.28 8.54
C PRO A 58 34.12 16.53 9.41
N ARG A 59 33.22 17.41 8.98
CA ARG A 59 32.73 18.51 9.80
C ARG A 59 31.89 17.94 10.94
N PRO A 60 32.14 18.34 12.20
CA PRO A 60 31.33 17.92 13.33
C PRO A 60 29.86 18.27 13.11
N VAL A 61 28.97 17.40 13.55
CA VAL A 61 27.55 17.73 13.73
C VAL A 61 27.38 18.46 15.05
N ASP A 62 26.64 19.56 15.03
CA ASP A 62 26.15 20.31 16.19
C ASP A 62 24.62 20.45 16.15
N GLU A 63 24.04 21.17 17.11
CA GLU A 63 22.61 21.43 17.21
C GLU A 63 22.03 22.28 16.07
N ASP A 64 22.89 23.02 15.36
CA ASP A 64 22.55 23.93 14.24
C ASP A 64 22.79 23.29 12.87
N THR A 65 23.29 22.07 12.84
CA THR A 65 23.48 21.31 11.61
C THR A 65 22.13 20.95 11.00
N VAL A 66 21.94 21.27 9.73
CA VAL A 66 20.69 21.05 9.00
C VAL A 66 20.63 19.63 8.48
N PHE A 67 19.50 18.95 8.70
CA PHE A 67 19.20 17.60 8.18
C PHE A 67 17.91 17.62 7.35
N GLU A 68 17.74 16.62 6.48
CA GLU A 68 16.40 16.29 5.99
C GLU A 68 15.57 15.69 7.13
N ALA A 69 14.54 16.40 7.55
CA ALA A 69 13.59 15.93 8.55
C ALA A 69 12.67 14.82 8.02
N CYS A 70 12.70 14.54 6.72
CA CYS A 70 11.89 13.51 6.08
C CYS A 70 10.40 13.71 6.37
N SER A 71 9.66 12.64 6.72
CA SER A 71 8.23 12.72 7.00
C SER A 71 7.83 13.51 8.26
N LEU A 72 8.76 14.09 9.01
CA LEU A 72 8.46 15.08 10.04
C LEU A 72 7.91 16.39 9.44
N SER A 73 8.03 16.59 8.12
CA SER A 73 7.31 17.62 7.36
C SER A 73 5.79 17.60 7.62
N LYS A 74 5.19 16.40 7.69
CA LYS A 74 3.74 16.22 7.77
C LYS A 74 3.11 16.82 9.03
N PRO A 75 3.58 16.51 10.26
CA PRO A 75 3.00 17.12 11.46
C PRO A 75 3.17 18.64 11.50
N LEU A 76 4.27 19.17 10.96
CA LEU A 76 4.50 20.61 10.87
C LEU A 76 3.49 21.27 9.91
N PHE A 77 3.34 20.72 8.70
CA PHE A 77 2.34 21.17 7.73
C PHE A 77 0.91 21.03 8.25
N ALA A 78 0.59 19.91 8.92
CA ALA A 78 -0.70 19.68 9.55
C ALA A 78 -1.04 20.75 10.59
N TYR A 79 -0.05 21.18 11.37
CA TYR A 79 -0.21 22.26 12.34
C TYR A 79 -0.57 23.59 11.66
N GLY A 80 0.07 23.92 10.53
CA GLY A 80 -0.31 25.06 9.69
C GLY A 80 -1.73 24.94 9.14
N VAL A 81 -2.11 23.76 8.63
CA VAL A 81 -3.47 23.50 8.10
C VAL A 81 -4.54 23.71 9.18
N LEU A 82 -4.25 23.28 10.41
CA LEU A 82 -5.16 23.48 11.53
C LEU A 82 -5.34 24.96 11.92
N ARG A 83 -4.37 25.82 11.62
CA ARG A 83 -4.54 27.27 11.75
C ARG A 83 -5.52 27.83 10.71
N LEU A 84 -5.51 27.33 9.47
CA LEU A 84 -6.54 27.70 8.47
C LEU A 84 -7.94 27.27 8.91
N TYR A 85 -8.03 26.11 9.58
CA TYR A 85 -9.29 25.65 10.19
C TYR A 85 -9.78 26.59 11.28
N GLU A 86 -8.91 27.01 12.21
CA GLU A 86 -9.29 27.98 13.26
C GLU A 86 -9.70 29.35 12.70
N GLN A 87 -9.09 29.76 11.59
CA GLN A 87 -9.45 30.98 10.87
C GLN A 87 -10.76 30.86 10.08
N GLY A 88 -11.35 29.66 9.99
CA GLY A 88 -12.55 29.40 9.20
C GLY A 88 -12.33 29.41 7.69
N LEU A 89 -11.06 29.37 7.23
CA LEU A 89 -10.70 29.35 5.80
C LEU A 89 -10.78 27.94 5.22
N LEU A 90 -10.62 26.92 6.06
CA LEU A 90 -10.71 25.51 5.68
C LEU A 90 -11.68 24.79 6.63
N ASP A 91 -12.59 24.00 6.09
CA ASP A 91 -13.37 23.04 6.87
C ASP A 91 -12.71 21.66 6.78
N LEU A 92 -12.45 21.03 7.93
CA LEU A 92 -11.81 19.73 8.01
C LEU A 92 -12.62 18.61 7.34
N ASP A 93 -13.95 18.76 7.27
CA ASP A 93 -14.87 17.74 6.81
C ASP A 93 -15.45 18.04 5.42
N ALA A 94 -15.24 19.25 4.89
CA ALA A 94 -15.63 19.59 3.53
C ALA A 94 -14.75 18.89 2.47
N PRO A 95 -15.30 18.51 1.32
CA PRO A 95 -14.53 18.00 0.20
C PRO A 95 -13.48 19.01 -0.30
N LEU A 96 -12.23 18.57 -0.38
CA LEU A 96 -11.09 19.39 -0.80
C LEU A 96 -11.21 19.91 -2.23
N GLY A 97 -11.91 19.17 -3.11
CA GLY A 97 -12.13 19.57 -4.49
C GLY A 97 -12.90 20.90 -4.63
N GLY A 98 -13.69 21.28 -3.61
CA GLY A 98 -14.42 22.55 -3.61
C GLY A 98 -13.54 23.80 -3.46
N TYR A 99 -12.26 23.63 -3.08
CA TYR A 99 -11.30 24.74 -2.93
C TYR A 99 -10.41 24.95 -4.16
N LEU A 100 -10.53 24.11 -5.19
CA LEU A 100 -9.72 24.19 -6.40
C LEU A 100 -10.55 24.64 -7.60
N GLU A 101 -9.95 25.44 -8.48
CA GLU A 101 -10.59 25.84 -9.75
C GLU A 101 -10.67 24.69 -10.76
N SER A 102 -9.83 23.67 -10.60
CA SER A 102 -9.76 22.49 -11.46
C SER A 102 -9.56 21.23 -10.63
N PRO A 103 -10.12 20.07 -11.04
CA PRO A 103 -9.94 18.81 -10.31
C PRO A 103 -8.47 18.41 -10.20
N TYR A 104 -8.06 17.96 -9.01
CA TYR A 104 -6.69 17.48 -8.77
C TYR A 104 -6.33 16.25 -9.61
N LEU A 105 -7.29 15.34 -9.81
CA LEU A 105 -7.19 14.19 -10.72
C LEU A 105 -8.46 14.10 -11.56
N SER A 106 -8.32 13.68 -12.83
CA SER A 106 -9.45 13.33 -13.67
C SER A 106 -9.88 11.87 -13.44
N ASP A 107 -11.18 11.60 -13.53
CA ASP A 107 -11.75 10.24 -13.53
C ASP A 107 -11.51 9.40 -12.25
N GLU A 108 -11.44 10.04 -11.08
CA GLU A 108 -11.31 9.35 -9.79
C GLU A 108 -12.59 9.54 -8.95
N PRO A 109 -13.47 8.53 -8.85
CA PRO A 109 -14.82 8.69 -8.29
C PRO A 109 -14.84 9.02 -6.79
N TRP A 110 -13.73 8.74 -6.09
CA TRP A 110 -13.60 9.02 -4.66
C TRP A 110 -12.97 10.37 -4.35
N LEU A 111 -12.34 11.04 -5.34
CA LEU A 111 -11.63 12.30 -5.12
C LEU A 111 -12.56 13.38 -4.55
N GLU A 112 -13.79 13.46 -5.04
CA GLU A 112 -14.83 14.42 -4.62
C GLU A 112 -15.32 14.23 -3.17
N ARG A 113 -14.84 13.19 -2.46
CA ARG A 113 -15.18 12.91 -1.06
C ARG A 113 -13.99 13.07 -0.11
N ILE A 114 -12.80 13.34 -0.62
CA ILE A 114 -11.61 13.48 0.22
C ILE A 114 -11.66 14.85 0.90
N SER A 115 -11.50 14.87 2.22
CA SER A 115 -11.50 16.09 3.06
C SER A 115 -10.11 16.29 3.67
N ALA A 116 -9.85 17.44 4.28
CA ALA A 116 -8.59 17.66 4.99
C ALA A 116 -8.41 16.65 6.13
N ARG A 117 -9.48 16.32 6.87
CA ARG A 117 -9.46 15.27 7.91
C ARG A 117 -8.96 13.95 7.33
N HIS A 118 -9.48 13.53 6.18
CA HIS A 118 -9.06 12.31 5.52
C HIS A 118 -7.56 12.31 5.17
N VAL A 119 -7.02 13.44 4.69
CA VAL A 119 -5.59 13.56 4.41
C VAL A 119 -4.76 13.49 5.69
N LEU A 120 -5.08 14.32 6.67
CA LEU A 120 -4.31 14.47 7.91
C LEU A 120 -4.31 13.19 8.75
N SER A 121 -5.37 12.38 8.69
CA SER A 121 -5.45 11.07 9.36
C SER A 121 -5.04 9.89 8.49
N HIS A 122 -4.51 10.12 7.28
CA HIS A 122 -4.15 9.07 6.32
C HIS A 122 -5.30 8.10 5.99
N THR A 123 -6.51 8.60 5.79
CA THR A 123 -7.69 7.82 5.38
C THR A 123 -8.24 8.27 4.02
N ALA A 124 -7.51 9.09 3.26
CA ALA A 124 -7.89 9.54 1.92
C ALA A 124 -7.92 8.43 0.85
N GLY A 125 -7.29 7.27 1.12
CA GLY A 125 -7.29 6.12 0.20
C GLY A 125 -6.25 6.16 -0.92
N PHE A 126 -5.36 7.15 -0.92
CA PHE A 126 -4.21 7.22 -1.83
C PHE A 126 -3.11 6.20 -1.47
N THR A 127 -2.28 5.87 -2.46
CA THR A 127 -0.96 5.24 -2.24
C THR A 127 -0.05 6.16 -1.41
N ASN A 128 1.07 5.65 -0.91
CA ASN A 128 2.08 6.49 -0.27
C ASN A 128 2.68 7.50 -1.26
N TRP A 129 3.24 6.96 -2.34
CA TRP A 129 3.85 7.70 -3.43
C TRP A 129 3.40 7.11 -4.76
N ARG A 130 3.12 7.96 -5.75
CA ARG A 130 2.82 7.50 -7.10
C ARG A 130 4.03 6.76 -7.68
N PRO A 131 3.84 5.62 -8.37
CA PRO A 131 4.94 4.94 -9.04
C PRO A 131 5.50 5.81 -10.16
N GLU A 132 6.80 5.71 -10.42
CA GLU A 132 7.46 6.47 -11.46
C GLU A 132 6.79 6.24 -12.83
N GLY A 133 6.38 7.34 -13.49
CA GLY A 133 5.64 7.30 -14.75
C GLY A 133 4.20 6.77 -14.67
N GLY A 134 3.68 6.49 -13.46
CA GLY A 134 2.32 6.03 -13.22
C GLY A 134 1.34 7.15 -12.83
N ARG A 135 0.04 6.87 -12.98
CA ARG A 135 -1.04 7.78 -12.58
C ARG A 135 -1.39 7.56 -11.10
N LEU A 136 -1.55 8.64 -10.34
CA LEU A 136 -2.12 8.59 -9.00
C LEU A 136 -3.58 8.11 -9.07
N ARG A 137 -3.98 7.23 -8.15
CA ARG A 137 -5.34 6.69 -8.03
C ARG A 137 -5.80 6.67 -6.58
N VAL A 138 -7.11 6.73 -6.38
CA VAL A 138 -7.74 6.51 -5.08
C VAL A 138 -8.14 5.04 -4.97
N HIS A 139 -7.43 4.28 -4.13
CA HIS A 139 -7.57 2.82 -4.04
C HIS A 139 -8.62 2.36 -3.03
N LEU A 140 -8.97 3.23 -2.07
CA LEU A 140 -9.90 2.93 -0.98
C LEU A 140 -10.90 4.07 -0.87
N GLU A 141 -12.13 3.75 -0.43
CA GLU A 141 -13.10 4.79 -0.11
C GLU A 141 -12.56 5.69 1.03
N PRO A 142 -12.65 7.03 0.92
CA PRO A 142 -12.18 7.94 1.95
C PRO A 142 -12.84 7.65 3.29
N GLY A 143 -12.04 7.59 4.36
CA GLY A 143 -12.49 7.24 5.71
C GLY A 143 -12.56 5.74 6.00
N MET A 144 -12.46 4.86 5.00
CA MET A 144 -12.65 3.41 5.17
C MET A 144 -11.65 2.78 6.15
N ARG A 145 -10.36 3.15 6.05
CA ARG A 145 -9.28 2.68 6.95
C ARG A 145 -8.00 3.49 6.75
N PHE A 146 -7.06 3.29 7.66
CA PHE A 146 -5.71 3.85 7.57
C PHE A 146 -4.94 3.36 6.33
N SER A 147 -4.29 4.30 5.65
CA SER A 147 -3.38 4.12 4.52
C SER A 147 -2.43 5.31 4.45
N TYR A 148 -1.25 5.19 5.07
CA TYR A 148 -0.22 6.22 5.09
C TYR A 148 0.09 6.79 3.69
N SER A 149 -0.12 8.10 3.52
CA SER A 149 -0.05 8.74 2.21
C SER A 149 0.73 10.05 2.21
N GLY A 150 1.85 10.09 1.49
CA GLY A 150 2.53 11.33 1.09
C GLY A 150 1.75 12.08 0.01
N GLU A 151 1.19 11.36 -0.98
CA GLU A 151 0.37 11.94 -2.06
C GLU A 151 -0.86 12.70 -1.53
N GLY A 152 -1.48 12.22 -0.45
CA GLY A 152 -2.57 12.95 0.20
C GLY A 152 -2.12 14.33 0.69
N PHE A 153 -0.93 14.44 1.28
CA PHE A 153 -0.36 15.71 1.73
C PHE A 153 0.03 16.62 0.56
N VAL A 154 0.50 16.06 -0.56
CA VAL A 154 0.74 16.85 -1.79
C VAL A 154 -0.58 17.39 -2.35
N TYR A 155 -1.67 16.63 -2.31
CA TYR A 155 -2.99 17.14 -2.68
C TYR A 155 -3.43 18.29 -1.76
N LEU A 156 -3.31 18.11 -0.44
CA LEU A 156 -3.66 19.14 0.52
C LEU A 156 -2.77 20.38 0.41
N GLN A 157 -1.49 20.24 0.04
CA GLN A 157 -0.61 21.36 -0.27
C GLN A 157 -1.19 22.24 -1.39
N GLN A 158 -1.63 21.66 -2.49
CA GLN A 158 -2.23 22.44 -3.59
C GLN A 158 -3.52 23.16 -3.18
N VAL A 159 -4.32 22.52 -2.31
CA VAL A 159 -5.52 23.16 -1.76
C VAL A 159 -5.15 24.35 -0.88
N VAL A 160 -4.13 24.20 -0.03
CA VAL A 160 -3.61 25.29 0.80
C VAL A 160 -3.10 26.45 -0.08
N GLU A 161 -2.30 26.17 -1.10
CA GLU A 161 -1.79 27.19 -2.03
C GLU A 161 -2.92 27.95 -2.72
N ALA A 162 -3.98 27.24 -3.16
CA ALA A 162 -5.16 27.85 -3.74
C ALA A 162 -5.92 28.74 -2.74
N LEU A 163 -5.99 28.34 -1.47
CA LEU A 163 -6.65 29.10 -0.40
C LEU A 163 -5.90 30.37 -0.01
N VAL A 164 -4.58 30.30 0.09
CA VAL A 164 -3.75 31.41 0.61
C VAL A 164 -3.22 32.33 -0.49
N GLY A 165 -3.19 31.87 -1.75
CA GLY A 165 -2.78 32.68 -2.90
C GLY A 165 -1.26 32.91 -3.02
N CYS A 166 -0.45 32.21 -2.23
CA CYS A 166 1.01 32.19 -2.30
C CYS A 166 1.53 30.75 -2.25
N SER A 167 2.85 30.57 -2.35
CA SER A 167 3.45 29.23 -2.26
C SER A 167 3.29 28.64 -0.86
N ALA A 168 3.19 27.30 -0.75
CA ALA A 168 3.09 26.67 0.57
C ALA A 168 4.33 26.93 1.44
N GLU A 169 5.52 27.08 0.86
CA GLU A 169 6.74 27.41 1.59
C GLU A 169 6.64 28.81 2.22
N GLU A 170 6.30 29.82 1.41
CA GLU A 170 6.13 31.19 1.89
C GLU A 170 5.07 31.26 3.00
N TRP A 171 3.93 30.60 2.78
CA TRP A 171 2.89 30.51 3.78
C TRP A 171 3.37 29.83 5.08
N MET A 172 4.10 28.70 5.00
CA MET A 172 4.63 28.02 6.17
C MET A 172 5.67 28.85 6.91
N GLN A 173 6.49 29.63 6.21
CA GLN A 173 7.45 30.55 6.81
C GLN A 173 6.74 31.62 7.65
N ASP A 174 5.79 32.34 7.05
CA ASP A 174 5.08 33.43 7.70
C ASP A 174 4.12 32.96 8.80
N THR A 175 3.54 31.78 8.61
CA THR A 175 2.44 31.29 9.45
C THR A 175 2.93 30.38 10.58
N LEU A 176 4.09 29.75 10.44
CA LEU A 176 4.53 28.76 11.42
C LEU A 176 6.01 28.89 11.78
N LEU A 177 6.91 28.79 10.81
CA LEU A 177 8.34 28.68 11.10
C LEU A 177 8.87 29.96 11.74
N GLY A 178 8.64 31.12 11.12
CA GLY A 178 9.02 32.42 11.66
C GLY A 178 8.39 32.71 13.04
N PRO A 179 7.07 32.57 13.22
CA PRO A 179 6.42 32.75 14.53
C PRO A 179 6.94 31.83 15.65
N LEU A 180 7.41 30.62 15.31
CA LEU A 180 8.04 29.70 16.27
C LEU A 180 9.56 29.92 16.43
N GLY A 181 10.14 30.86 15.68
CA GLY A 181 11.59 31.12 15.65
C GLY A 181 12.38 29.97 15.06
N MET A 182 11.83 29.23 14.11
CA MET A 182 12.50 28.16 13.37
C MET A 182 13.25 28.73 12.16
N ASP A 183 14.19 29.65 12.44
CA ASP A 183 14.87 30.49 11.45
C ASP A 183 15.79 29.68 10.50
N ASP A 184 16.19 28.47 10.89
CA ASP A 184 17.06 27.57 10.14
C ASP A 184 16.28 26.40 9.48
N SER A 185 14.96 26.55 9.41
CA SER A 185 14.06 25.55 8.84
C SER A 185 13.42 26.03 7.55
N SER A 186 13.33 25.15 6.56
CA SER A 186 12.70 25.43 5.27
C SER A 186 12.24 24.14 4.60
N PHE A 187 11.12 24.16 3.88
CA PHE A 187 10.72 23.01 3.05
C PHE A 187 11.34 23.03 1.66
N VAL A 188 12.03 24.11 1.29
CA VAL A 188 12.88 24.14 0.11
C VAL A 188 14.33 23.98 0.53
N TRP A 189 15.18 23.71 -0.45
CA TRP A 189 16.60 23.60 -0.18
C TRP A 189 17.19 24.94 0.27
N PRO A 190 17.97 25.01 1.37
CA PRO A 190 18.64 26.24 1.78
C PRO A 190 19.66 26.68 0.71
N SER A 191 19.39 27.79 0.02
CA SER A 191 20.16 28.24 -1.14
C SER A 191 21.44 29.00 -0.81
N ASP A 192 21.61 29.43 0.44
CA ASP A 192 22.66 30.36 0.87
C ASP A 192 23.94 29.68 1.38
N GLY A 193 23.87 28.40 1.77
CA GLY A 193 25.06 27.62 2.17
C GLY A 193 25.73 28.12 3.45
N GLU A 194 25.04 28.96 4.23
CA GLU A 194 25.59 29.55 5.46
C GLU A 194 25.69 28.52 6.60
N LYS A 195 24.80 27.53 6.64
CA LYS A 195 24.76 26.49 7.67
C LYS A 195 25.29 25.13 7.19
N PRO A 196 25.95 24.36 8.08
CA PRO A 196 26.43 23.02 7.75
C PRO A 196 25.24 22.10 7.48
N LEU A 197 25.15 21.61 6.26
CA LEU A 197 24.14 20.63 5.85
C LEU A 197 24.72 19.22 5.93
N ALA A 198 24.04 18.33 6.64
CA ALA A 198 24.44 16.94 6.75
C ALA A 198 24.27 16.22 5.40
N THR A 199 25.29 15.46 5.00
CA THR A 199 25.27 14.56 3.84
C THR A 199 24.76 13.19 4.28
N GLY A 200 23.73 12.68 3.60
CA GLY A 200 23.16 11.36 3.86
C GLY A 200 24.09 10.23 3.44
N HIS A 201 24.04 9.11 4.17
CA HIS A 201 24.83 7.92 3.91
C HIS A 201 23.94 6.70 3.62
N ASP A 202 24.33 5.88 2.63
CA ASP A 202 23.64 4.63 2.29
C ASP A 202 23.84 3.56 3.38
N VAL A 203 23.22 2.38 3.21
CA VAL A 203 23.33 1.27 4.18
C VAL A 203 24.76 0.73 4.37
N SER A 204 25.67 1.05 3.45
CA SER A 204 27.09 0.68 3.52
C SER A 204 27.94 1.82 4.10
N GLY A 205 27.32 2.90 4.59
CA GLY A 205 28.01 4.06 5.14
C GLY A 205 28.61 5.01 4.10
N ARG A 206 28.31 4.85 2.80
CA ARG A 206 28.86 5.73 1.75
C ARG A 206 28.02 6.99 1.60
N PRO A 207 28.63 8.18 1.43
CA PRO A 207 27.88 9.41 1.19
C PRO A 207 27.12 9.30 -0.14
N VAL A 208 25.89 9.79 -0.15
CA VAL A 208 25.07 9.87 -1.37
C VAL A 208 24.97 11.32 -1.84
N ASN A 209 24.90 11.51 -3.16
CA ASN A 209 24.60 12.81 -3.71
C ASN A 209 23.17 13.19 -3.33
N LYS A 210 23.02 14.37 -2.72
CA LYS A 210 21.72 14.85 -2.28
C LYS A 210 20.93 15.35 -3.48
N GLN A 211 19.67 14.97 -3.55
CA GLN A 211 18.77 15.47 -4.59
C GLN A 211 18.20 16.81 -4.15
N VAL A 212 18.44 17.86 -4.95
CA VAL A 212 17.95 19.21 -4.68
C VAL A 212 16.65 19.38 -5.45
N TRP A 213 15.57 19.66 -4.72
CA TRP A 213 14.28 20.03 -5.30
C TRP A 213 14.00 21.50 -4.99
N PRO A 214 13.65 22.31 -6.00
CA PRO A 214 13.38 23.73 -5.80
C PRO A 214 11.99 23.99 -5.19
N GLU A 215 11.11 22.99 -5.17
CA GLU A 215 9.73 23.11 -4.73
C GLU A 215 9.50 22.35 -3.42
N MET A 216 8.64 22.93 -2.57
CA MET A 216 8.19 22.30 -1.34
C MET A 216 7.39 21.03 -1.64
N ASN A 217 7.65 19.99 -0.84
CA ASN A 217 6.79 18.83 -0.68
C ASN A 217 6.37 18.74 0.80
N ALA A 218 5.10 19.06 1.07
CA ALA A 218 4.50 19.04 2.41
C ALA A 218 4.66 17.71 3.16
N ALA A 219 4.90 16.61 2.44
CA ALA A 219 5.08 15.31 3.04
C ALA A 219 6.53 14.94 3.40
N SER A 220 7.57 15.57 2.86
CA SER A 220 8.93 15.04 3.01
C SER A 220 10.12 16.00 2.88
N SER A 221 9.93 17.26 2.49
CA SER A 221 11.05 18.14 2.10
C SER A 221 11.54 19.11 3.18
N LEU A 222 11.06 18.98 4.42
CA LEU A 222 11.52 19.85 5.52
C LEU A 222 13.01 19.59 5.77
N HIS A 223 13.78 20.67 5.69
CA HIS A 223 15.12 20.80 6.21
C HIS A 223 15.04 21.55 7.53
N THR A 224 15.69 21.04 8.57
CA THR A 224 15.62 21.64 9.91
C THR A 224 16.83 21.25 10.73
N THR A 225 17.00 21.93 11.86
CA THR A 225 17.99 21.62 12.89
C THR A 225 17.29 20.96 14.09
N ALA A 226 18.07 20.32 14.97
CA ALA A 226 17.49 19.80 16.22
C ALA A 226 17.00 20.96 17.11
N ALA A 227 17.70 22.10 17.10
CA ALA A 227 17.31 23.29 17.84
C ALA A 227 15.96 23.85 17.37
N ASP A 228 15.75 24.03 16.07
CA ASP A 228 14.50 24.55 15.51
C ASP A 228 13.32 23.64 15.78
N PHE A 229 13.46 22.35 15.47
CA PHE A 229 12.37 21.41 15.66
C PHE A 229 12.01 21.26 17.15
N SER A 230 12.96 21.50 18.07
CA SER A 230 12.67 21.58 19.52
C SER A 230 11.70 22.71 19.87
N ARG A 231 11.74 23.86 19.17
CA ARG A 231 10.81 24.98 19.41
C ARG A 231 9.37 24.59 19.05
N TYR A 232 9.20 23.86 17.94
CA TYR A 232 7.90 23.26 17.60
C TYR A 232 7.45 22.24 18.65
N LEU A 233 8.34 21.36 19.11
CA LEU A 233 7.98 20.39 20.15
C LEU A 233 7.60 21.06 21.48
N HIS A 234 8.27 22.15 21.87
CA HIS A 234 7.86 22.97 23.01
C HIS A 234 6.42 23.48 22.84
N ALA A 235 6.08 24.03 21.67
CA ALA A 235 4.72 24.48 21.38
C ALA A 235 3.69 23.34 21.48
N MET A 236 4.07 22.09 21.18
CA MET A 236 3.20 20.91 21.25
C MET A 236 2.95 20.40 22.67
N VAL A 237 3.93 20.51 23.58
CA VAL A 237 3.87 19.88 24.92
C VAL A 237 3.71 20.85 26.08
N ARG A 238 3.97 22.16 25.89
CA ARG A 238 3.85 23.14 26.98
C ARG A 238 2.42 23.22 27.54
N SER A 239 2.33 23.37 28.86
CA SER A 239 1.06 23.45 29.58
C SER A 239 0.46 24.85 29.57
N ASP A 240 1.28 25.88 29.32
CA ASP A 240 0.97 27.31 29.43
C ASP A 240 0.60 27.98 28.10
N ARG A 241 -0.08 27.25 27.20
CA ARG A 241 -0.55 27.76 25.91
C ARG A 241 -1.44 28.99 26.05
N ASP A 242 -1.21 30.01 25.22
CA ASP A 242 -1.91 31.29 25.24
C ASP A 242 -2.42 31.70 23.85
N SER A 243 -2.89 32.94 23.70
CA SER A 243 -3.42 33.45 22.43
C SER A 243 -2.36 33.82 21.39
N ALA A 244 -1.07 33.82 21.75
CA ALA A 244 0.02 34.06 20.82
C ALA A 244 0.46 32.78 20.09
N ASP A 245 0.06 31.60 20.57
CA ASP A 245 0.27 30.34 19.86
C ASP A 245 -0.43 30.34 18.49
N PRO A 246 0.21 29.84 17.42
CA PRO A 246 -0.42 29.80 16.10
C PRO A 246 -1.67 28.91 16.01
N VAL A 247 -1.84 27.97 16.95
CA VAL A 247 -3.02 27.10 17.05
C VAL A 247 -3.56 27.20 18.48
N GLY A 248 -4.87 27.13 18.69
CA GLY A 248 -5.48 27.12 20.01
C GLY A 248 -5.38 25.77 20.74
N ALA A 249 -5.64 25.77 22.05
CA ALA A 249 -5.58 24.56 22.87
C ALA A 249 -6.59 23.48 22.44
N ASN A 250 -7.80 23.88 22.04
CA ASN A 250 -8.84 22.95 21.58
C ASN A 250 -8.44 22.26 20.27
N THR A 251 -7.88 23.01 19.33
CA THR A 251 -7.45 22.47 18.04
C THR A 251 -6.21 21.61 18.18
N LEU A 252 -5.27 21.95 19.06
CA LEU A 252 -4.16 21.06 19.43
C LEU A 252 -4.68 19.75 20.05
N ALA A 253 -5.68 19.82 20.94
CA ALA A 253 -6.30 18.61 21.49
C ALA A 253 -6.97 17.76 20.39
N GLN A 254 -7.60 18.40 19.40
CA GLN A 254 -8.15 17.71 18.23
C GLN A 254 -7.05 17.08 17.35
N MET A 255 -5.91 17.75 17.19
CA MET A 255 -4.74 17.22 16.47
C MET A 255 -4.25 15.91 17.07
N LEU A 256 -4.22 15.84 18.40
CA LEU A 256 -3.75 14.70 19.18
C LEU A 256 -4.89 13.73 19.56
N CYS A 257 -6.08 13.90 18.99
CA CYS A 257 -7.20 13.00 19.18
C CYS A 257 -7.19 11.89 18.11
N SER A 258 -7.34 10.64 18.56
CA SER A 258 -7.38 9.47 17.68
C SER A 258 -8.52 9.57 16.66
N GLN A 259 -8.19 9.60 15.37
CA GLN A 259 -9.14 9.58 14.26
C GLN A 259 -9.38 8.16 13.73
N ILE A 260 -8.31 7.34 13.65
CA ILE A 260 -8.37 6.00 13.07
C ILE A 260 -7.32 5.09 13.69
N SER A 261 -7.66 3.83 14.02
CA SER A 261 -6.67 2.80 14.36
C SER A 261 -5.85 2.44 13.12
N VAL A 262 -4.53 2.30 13.28
CA VAL A 262 -3.70 1.79 12.19
C VAL A 262 -3.98 0.31 11.98
N ASN A 263 -3.57 -0.21 10.82
CA ASN A 263 -3.75 -1.61 10.48
C ASN A 263 -2.43 -2.25 10.05
N ASP A 264 -2.43 -3.57 9.94
CA ASP A 264 -1.28 -4.37 9.56
C ASP A 264 -0.94 -4.32 8.06
N CYS A 265 -1.66 -3.56 7.23
CA CYS A 265 -1.44 -3.43 5.78
C CYS A 265 -1.00 -2.02 5.42
N LYS A 266 0.31 -1.83 5.33
CA LYS A 266 0.95 -0.55 5.03
C LYS A 266 0.96 -0.32 3.52
N PRO A 267 0.93 0.93 3.04
CA PRO A 267 0.87 1.20 1.60
C PRO A 267 2.13 0.82 0.80
N TRP A 268 3.24 0.55 1.49
CA TRP A 268 4.44 -0.02 0.91
C TRP A 268 4.53 -1.55 1.12
N ASP A 269 3.55 -2.15 1.79
CA ASP A 269 3.46 -3.60 1.83
C ASP A 269 3.08 -4.11 0.45
N TYR A 270 3.73 -5.20 0.09
CA TYR A 270 3.55 -5.86 -1.19
C TYR A 270 2.07 -6.13 -1.51
N ASP A 271 1.25 -6.51 -0.51
CA ASP A 271 -0.13 -6.96 -0.69
C ASP A 271 -1.15 -5.82 -0.49
N TRP A 272 -0.69 -4.57 -0.39
CA TRP A 272 -1.57 -3.41 -0.28
C TRP A 272 -2.26 -3.05 -1.62
N PRO A 273 -3.56 -2.67 -1.62
CA PRO A 273 -4.47 -2.80 -0.50
C PRO A 273 -4.95 -4.26 -0.35
N ARG A 274 -4.77 -4.84 0.85
CA ARG A 274 -5.39 -6.12 1.23
C ARG A 274 -6.85 -5.95 1.58
N LEU A 275 -7.72 -6.92 1.32
CA LEU A 275 -9.13 -6.82 1.71
C LEU A 275 -9.35 -6.95 3.22
N ARG A 276 -8.70 -7.92 3.87
CA ARG A 276 -8.75 -8.12 5.33
C ARG A 276 -7.48 -7.55 5.95
N VAL A 277 -7.66 -6.78 7.02
CA VAL A 277 -6.56 -6.19 7.79
C VAL A 277 -6.85 -6.35 9.28
N ALA A 278 -5.82 -6.57 10.07
CA ALA A 278 -5.91 -6.53 11.52
C ALA A 278 -5.69 -5.08 11.98
N LEU A 279 -6.54 -4.60 12.89
CA LEU A 279 -6.36 -3.29 13.51
C LEU A 279 -5.42 -3.40 14.70
N ASP A 280 -4.53 -2.42 14.84
CA ASP A 280 -3.70 -2.28 16.04
C ASP A 280 -4.55 -1.67 17.18
N THR A 281 -4.42 -2.23 18.38
CA THR A 281 -5.17 -1.78 19.56
C THR A 281 -4.46 -0.68 20.33
N CYS A 282 -3.16 -0.49 20.09
CA CYS A 282 -2.30 0.45 20.80
C CYS A 282 -1.87 1.62 19.93
N ILE A 283 -1.97 1.50 18.60
CA ILE A 283 -1.54 2.52 17.65
C ILE A 283 -2.72 3.06 16.85
N SER A 284 -2.79 4.38 16.74
CA SER A 284 -3.77 5.09 15.92
C SER A 284 -3.12 6.29 15.24
N TRP A 285 -3.89 7.03 14.46
CA TRP A 285 -3.45 8.29 13.86
C TRP A 285 -4.41 9.42 14.24
N GLY A 286 -3.82 10.57 14.60
CA GLY A 286 -4.51 11.84 14.80
C GLY A 286 -4.57 12.66 13.51
N LEU A 287 -4.52 13.99 13.63
CA LEU A 287 -4.39 14.89 12.48
C LEU A 287 -2.91 15.27 12.30
N GLY A 288 -2.19 14.54 11.47
CA GLY A 288 -0.77 14.77 11.17
C GLY A 288 0.23 14.01 12.04
N TRP A 289 -0.20 13.45 13.17
CA TRP A 289 0.63 12.67 14.09
C TRP A 289 0.14 11.23 14.23
N GLY A 290 1.07 10.27 14.27
CA GLY A 290 0.80 8.96 14.84
C GLY A 290 0.56 9.09 16.34
N LEU A 291 -0.31 8.25 16.89
CA LEU A 291 -0.59 8.18 18.31
C LEU A 291 -0.29 6.76 18.81
N GLN A 292 0.17 6.67 20.05
CA GLN A 292 0.30 5.39 20.74
C GLN A 292 -0.31 5.46 22.13
N ARG A 293 -0.77 4.30 22.60
CA ARG A 293 -1.12 4.06 23.99
C ARG A 293 -0.21 2.99 24.59
N SER A 294 0.37 3.30 25.74
CA SER A 294 1.18 2.37 26.54
C SER A 294 0.68 2.42 27.98
N GLY A 295 -0.28 1.55 28.31
CA GLY A 295 -1.03 1.65 29.56
C GLY A 295 -1.93 2.90 29.56
N GLU A 296 -1.70 3.80 30.50
CA GLU A 296 -2.41 5.09 30.57
C GLU A 296 -1.69 6.22 29.80
N ARG A 297 -0.43 6.02 29.40
CA ARG A 297 0.35 7.03 28.68
C ARG A 297 -0.08 7.10 27.22
N VAL A 298 -0.44 8.29 26.76
CA VAL A 298 -0.74 8.59 25.35
C VAL A 298 0.38 9.46 24.79
N GLY A 299 1.05 8.95 23.75
CA GLY A 299 2.15 9.66 23.09
C GLY A 299 1.84 9.94 21.64
N PHE A 300 2.32 11.06 21.12
CA PHE A 300 2.33 11.38 19.69
C PHE A 300 3.70 11.10 19.10
N TRP A 301 3.75 10.70 17.84
CA TRP A 301 5.00 10.26 17.23
C TRP A 301 4.96 10.31 15.70
N GLN A 302 6.13 10.46 15.09
CA GLN A 302 6.29 10.44 13.64
C GLN A 302 7.70 9.95 13.27
N PRO A 303 7.83 8.84 12.52
CA PRO A 303 9.09 8.44 11.92
C PRO A 303 9.30 9.19 10.60
N GLY A 304 10.55 9.34 10.20
CA GLY A 304 10.93 9.91 8.91
C GLY A 304 11.96 9.06 8.19
N ASP A 305 11.76 8.91 6.88
CA ASP A 305 12.63 8.15 6.00
C ASP A 305 12.64 8.78 4.58
N ASN A 306 13.79 9.32 4.18
CA ASN A 306 14.07 9.75 2.81
C ASN A 306 15.16 8.89 2.14
N GLY A 307 15.44 7.70 2.68
CA GLY A 307 16.48 6.78 2.23
C GLY A 307 17.77 6.89 3.06
N PRO A 308 18.67 7.85 2.78
CA PRO A 308 19.93 8.03 3.50
C PRO A 308 19.83 8.94 4.73
N TYR A 309 18.62 9.41 5.05
CA TYR A 309 18.28 10.11 6.28
C TYR A 309 17.21 9.33 7.03
N LYS A 310 17.28 9.38 8.37
CA LYS A 310 16.23 8.87 9.27
C LYS A 310 16.00 9.88 10.37
N SER A 311 14.75 10.05 10.73
CA SER A 311 14.34 10.95 11.81
C SER A 311 13.23 10.34 12.63
N MET A 312 13.09 10.79 13.87
CA MET A 312 12.02 10.41 14.77
C MET A 312 11.67 11.60 15.65
N ALA A 313 10.39 11.97 15.69
CA ALA A 313 9.85 12.88 16.68
C ALA A 313 8.82 12.13 17.54
N PHE A 314 8.82 12.38 18.85
CA PHE A 314 8.00 11.65 19.80
C PHE A 314 7.75 12.50 21.05
N GLY A 315 6.54 12.53 21.58
CA GLY A 315 6.27 13.22 22.84
C GLY A 315 5.02 12.76 23.57
N PHE A 316 4.94 13.18 24.83
CA PHE A 316 3.84 12.98 25.77
C PHE A 316 3.41 14.35 26.27
N LYS A 317 2.33 14.89 25.68
CA LYS A 317 1.85 16.24 26.00
C LYS A 317 1.55 16.39 27.50
N ASP A 318 0.90 15.39 28.11
CA ASP A 318 0.51 15.44 29.52
C ASP A 318 1.70 15.39 30.49
N GLU A 319 2.89 15.01 30.00
CA GLU A 319 4.14 14.99 30.76
C GLU A 319 5.03 16.21 30.45
N GLY A 320 4.62 17.09 29.52
CA GLY A 320 5.45 18.19 29.06
C GLY A 320 6.77 17.74 28.41
N LEU A 321 6.82 16.51 27.87
CA LEU A 321 8.04 15.83 27.47
C LEU A 321 8.01 15.44 25.99
N ALA A 322 9.03 15.79 25.23
CA ALA A 322 9.18 15.38 23.83
C ALA A 322 10.65 15.24 23.41
N MET A 323 10.87 14.64 22.26
CA MET A 323 12.17 14.57 21.62
C MET A 323 12.07 14.60 20.10
N VAL A 324 13.15 15.05 19.47
CA VAL A 324 13.42 14.87 18.06
C VAL A 324 14.84 14.38 17.88
N VAL A 325 15.04 13.47 16.93
CA VAL A 325 16.36 13.00 16.53
C VAL A 325 16.42 12.95 15.00
N LEU A 326 17.51 13.48 14.45
CA LEU A 326 17.79 13.62 13.03
C LEU A 326 19.12 12.91 12.76
N THR A 327 19.17 12.04 11.75
CA THR A 327 20.38 11.27 11.41
C THR A 327 20.65 11.32 9.92
N ASN A 328 21.93 11.29 9.56
CA ASN A 328 22.39 11.28 8.18
C ASN A 328 22.76 9.87 7.68
N SER A 329 22.05 8.84 8.13
CA SER A 329 22.30 7.45 7.74
C SER A 329 21.02 6.69 7.43
N ALA A 330 21.06 5.84 6.40
CA ALA A 330 20.03 4.84 6.12
C ALA A 330 19.80 3.86 7.28
N ARG A 331 20.79 3.70 8.16
CA ARG A 331 20.75 2.84 9.36
C ARG A 331 20.25 3.56 10.61
N GLY A 332 19.97 4.87 10.54
CA GLY A 332 19.60 5.67 11.72
C GLY A 332 18.40 5.13 12.52
N ALA A 333 17.48 4.41 11.87
CA ALA A 333 16.34 3.78 12.55
C ALA A 333 16.72 2.63 13.50
N GLU A 334 17.93 2.07 13.40
CA GLU A 334 18.46 1.08 14.34
C GLU A 334 18.62 1.66 15.76
N LEU A 335 18.69 2.98 15.90
CA LEU A 335 18.81 3.66 17.19
C LEU A 335 17.49 3.73 17.98
N TRP A 336 16.33 3.72 17.31
CA TRP A 336 15.03 3.97 17.96
C TRP A 336 14.73 3.09 19.19
N PRO A 337 14.96 1.76 19.14
CA PRO A 337 14.63 0.88 20.26
C PRO A 337 15.45 1.15 21.53
N LYS A 338 16.60 1.82 21.43
CA LYS A 338 17.43 2.21 22.59
C LYS A 338 17.21 3.68 22.96
N LEU A 339 17.23 4.55 21.95
CA LEU A 339 17.24 6.00 22.12
C LEU A 339 15.91 6.53 22.63
N VAL A 340 14.78 6.09 22.07
CA VAL A 340 13.46 6.61 22.46
C VAL A 340 13.10 6.24 23.91
N PRO A 341 13.26 4.97 24.36
CA PRO A 341 13.09 4.65 25.78
C PRO A 341 14.07 5.41 26.68
N ALA A 342 15.31 5.65 26.26
CA ALA A 342 16.29 6.40 27.06
C ALA A 342 15.94 7.89 27.21
N ALA A 343 15.29 8.49 26.21
CA ALA A 343 14.83 9.88 26.28
C ALA A 343 13.51 10.01 27.05
N LEU A 344 12.53 9.14 26.75
CA LEU A 344 11.13 9.32 27.17
C LEU A 344 10.67 8.35 28.26
N GLY A 345 11.39 7.25 28.48
CA GLY A 345 11.05 6.21 29.45
C GLY A 345 9.87 5.35 29.02
N GLY A 346 9.78 4.15 29.58
CA GLY A 346 8.68 3.21 29.33
C GLY A 346 8.73 2.51 27.98
N THR A 347 7.59 1.92 27.60
CA THR A 347 7.44 1.12 26.37
C THR A 347 6.81 1.92 25.24
N HIS A 348 7.24 1.64 24.00
CA HIS A 348 6.83 2.38 22.81
C HIS A 348 6.42 1.41 21.68
N PRO A 349 5.16 0.92 21.68
CA PRO A 349 4.66 0.03 20.61
C PRO A 349 4.78 0.64 19.20
N ALA A 350 4.79 1.98 19.11
CA ALA A 350 5.00 2.71 17.86
C ALA A 350 6.32 2.34 17.15
N ILE A 351 7.38 2.07 17.90
CA ILE A 351 8.70 1.72 17.34
C ILE A 351 8.60 0.38 16.61
N ALA A 352 8.02 -0.62 17.28
CA ALA A 352 7.82 -1.94 16.71
C ALA A 352 6.92 -1.88 15.47
N TRP A 353 5.83 -1.11 15.53
CA TRP A 353 4.97 -0.89 14.38
C TRP A 353 5.71 -0.17 13.24
N SER A 354 6.53 0.84 13.50
CA SER A 354 7.24 1.57 12.43
C SER A 354 8.27 0.69 11.69
N GLN A 355 8.86 -0.27 12.38
CA GLN A 355 9.92 -1.13 11.85
C GLN A 355 9.41 -2.43 11.22
N SER A 356 8.13 -2.79 11.41
CA SER A 356 7.54 -4.04 10.93
C SER A 356 7.16 -3.99 9.44
N SER A 357 8.10 -4.14 8.50
CA SER A 357 7.72 -4.31 7.07
C SER A 357 8.51 -5.47 6.43
N PRO A 358 7.84 -6.44 5.77
CA PRO A 358 8.54 -7.39 4.91
C PRO A 358 8.99 -6.66 3.63
N LYS A 359 10.29 -6.39 3.46
CA LYS A 359 10.79 -5.81 2.21
C LYS A 359 10.62 -6.85 1.08
N ILE A 360 10.23 -6.42 -0.12
CA ILE A 360 10.05 -7.29 -1.30
C ILE A 360 11.30 -8.13 -1.61
N ALA A 361 12.49 -7.60 -1.31
CA ALA A 361 13.76 -8.30 -1.45
C ALA A 361 13.88 -9.55 -0.55
N ASP A 362 13.15 -9.60 0.57
CA ASP A 362 13.31 -10.63 1.58
C ASP A 362 12.45 -11.86 1.31
N ARG A 363 11.39 -11.76 0.49
CA ARG A 363 10.50 -12.88 0.14
C ARG A 363 9.83 -12.74 -1.25
N PRO A 364 10.43 -13.26 -2.33
CA PRO A 364 9.78 -13.33 -3.64
C PRO A 364 8.39 -13.96 -3.57
N SER A 365 8.20 -15.04 -2.81
CA SER A 365 6.88 -15.70 -2.64
C SER A 365 5.78 -14.81 -2.08
N ALA A 366 6.10 -13.65 -1.50
CA ALA A 366 5.10 -12.64 -1.17
C ALA A 366 4.33 -12.21 -2.42
N CYS A 367 4.92 -12.30 -3.63
CA CYS A 367 4.32 -11.91 -4.90
C CYS A 367 3.04 -12.64 -5.35
N ILE A 368 2.57 -13.58 -4.54
CA ILE A 368 1.34 -14.32 -4.76
C ILE A 368 0.42 -14.09 -3.56
N GLU A 369 -0.68 -13.38 -3.80
CA GLU A 369 -1.75 -13.17 -2.83
C GLU A 369 -2.72 -14.36 -2.89
N VAL A 370 -3.06 -14.94 -1.73
CA VAL A 370 -4.10 -15.97 -1.61
C VAL A 370 -5.17 -15.46 -0.65
N VAL A 371 -6.41 -15.47 -1.11
CA VAL A 371 -7.59 -15.12 -0.31
C VAL A 371 -8.41 -16.38 -0.13
N GLU A 372 -8.62 -16.79 1.12
CA GLU A 372 -9.48 -17.92 1.46
C GLU A 372 -10.95 -17.59 1.18
N GLY A 373 -11.71 -18.60 0.75
CA GLY A 373 -13.12 -18.47 0.39
C GLY A 373 -13.97 -19.63 0.90
N ASP A 374 -15.28 -19.49 0.77
CA ASP A 374 -16.28 -20.43 1.29
C ASP A 374 -17.17 -21.01 0.18
N LEU A 375 -16.81 -20.74 -1.08
CA LEU A 375 -17.43 -21.32 -2.27
C LEU A 375 -16.50 -22.36 -2.92
N PRO A 376 -17.07 -23.37 -3.61
CA PRO A 376 -16.33 -24.35 -4.39
C PRO A 376 -15.77 -23.77 -5.72
N ILE A 377 -15.24 -22.54 -5.70
CA ILE A 377 -14.66 -21.87 -6.87
C ILE A 377 -13.40 -21.08 -6.49
N VAL A 378 -12.36 -21.16 -7.32
CA VAL A 378 -11.11 -20.39 -7.21
C VAL A 378 -11.01 -19.43 -8.40
N PHE A 379 -10.83 -18.14 -8.13
CA PHE A 379 -10.40 -17.17 -9.13
C PHE A 379 -8.88 -17.13 -9.20
N ALA A 380 -8.32 -17.47 -10.35
CA ALA A 380 -6.88 -17.42 -10.59
C ALA A 380 -6.54 -16.26 -11.52
N LEU A 381 -5.63 -15.40 -11.08
CA LEU A 381 -5.22 -14.20 -11.81
C LEU A 381 -3.71 -14.27 -12.10
N PRO A 382 -3.31 -14.81 -13.26
CA PRO A 382 -1.91 -14.99 -13.60
C PRO A 382 -1.20 -13.69 -14.00
N HIS A 383 -1.90 -12.64 -14.46
CA HIS A 383 -1.29 -11.55 -15.24
C HIS A 383 -1.58 -10.10 -14.84
N ASP A 384 -2.15 -9.81 -13.67
CA ASP A 384 -2.55 -8.43 -13.32
C ASP A 384 -1.70 -7.76 -12.23
N GLY A 385 -0.42 -8.07 -12.22
CA GLY A 385 0.54 -7.40 -11.37
C GLY A 385 1.04 -6.08 -11.93
N ASP A 386 1.33 -5.14 -11.03
CA ASP A 386 2.03 -3.88 -11.31
C ASP A 386 3.40 -3.80 -10.65
N LEU A 387 3.77 -4.82 -9.85
CA LEU A 387 4.98 -4.77 -9.07
C LEU A 387 6.23 -5.07 -9.88
N GLY A 388 7.26 -4.27 -9.62
CA GLY A 388 8.62 -4.51 -10.06
C GLY A 388 9.38 -5.45 -9.13
N LEU A 389 10.44 -6.07 -9.66
CA LEU A 389 11.41 -6.83 -8.85
C LEU A 389 12.71 -6.04 -8.74
N PRO A 390 13.10 -5.58 -7.53
CA PRO A 390 14.35 -4.89 -7.33
C PRO A 390 15.55 -5.71 -7.83
N GLY A 391 16.43 -5.08 -8.61
CA GLY A 391 17.62 -5.73 -9.16
C GLY A 391 17.38 -6.71 -10.31
N VAL A 392 16.11 -6.90 -10.74
CA VAL A 392 15.77 -7.67 -11.94
C VAL A 392 15.36 -6.68 -13.02
N VAL A 393 15.99 -6.76 -14.19
CA VAL A 393 15.62 -5.91 -15.32
C VAL A 393 14.32 -6.43 -15.93
N PRO A 394 13.25 -5.61 -16.06
CA PRO A 394 12.03 -6.04 -16.75
C PRO A 394 12.32 -6.27 -18.23
N ARG A 395 11.69 -7.28 -18.84
CA ARG A 395 11.82 -7.50 -20.28
C ARG A 395 11.25 -6.30 -21.05
N ARG A 396 12.01 -5.74 -21.99
CA ARG A 396 11.60 -4.66 -22.89
C ARG A 396 11.88 -5.06 -24.34
N ASN A 397 10.99 -4.68 -25.27
CA ASN A 397 11.15 -4.80 -26.73
C ASN A 397 11.71 -6.15 -27.22
N ILE A 398 10.88 -7.18 -27.20
CA ILE A 398 11.27 -8.47 -27.77
C ILE A 398 10.89 -8.48 -29.27
N ALA A 399 11.80 -8.96 -30.12
CA ALA A 399 11.70 -8.94 -31.58
C ALA A 399 10.35 -9.46 -32.12
N ARG A 400 9.99 -9.09 -33.37
CA ARG A 400 8.71 -9.45 -34.05
C ARG A 400 8.38 -10.95 -34.06
N ASP A 401 9.36 -11.83 -33.85
CA ASP A 401 9.19 -13.29 -33.79
C ASP A 401 9.13 -13.86 -32.36
N SER A 402 9.14 -13.01 -31.33
CA SER A 402 8.98 -13.48 -29.96
C SER A 402 7.51 -13.78 -29.70
N HIS A 403 7.24 -14.99 -29.23
CA HIS A 403 5.91 -15.39 -28.82
C HIS A 403 5.41 -14.65 -27.56
N PHE A 404 6.11 -13.65 -27.00
CA PHE A 404 5.91 -13.05 -25.68
C PHE A 404 5.00 -11.82 -25.69
N ASN A 405 4.02 -11.77 -24.77
CA ASN A 405 3.10 -10.64 -24.63
C ASN A 405 3.46 -9.82 -23.38
N THR A 406 3.85 -8.55 -23.56
CA THR A 406 4.18 -7.59 -22.48
C THR A 406 3.00 -6.70 -22.10
N THR A 407 1.87 -6.83 -22.78
CA THR A 407 0.70 -5.97 -22.56
C THR A 407 0.12 -6.23 -21.18
N SER A 408 -0.09 -5.13 -20.44
CA SER A 408 -0.59 -5.14 -19.07
C SER A 408 -2.07 -5.56 -19.05
N ALA A 409 -2.43 -6.52 -18.19
CA ALA A 409 -3.80 -6.99 -18.02
C ALA A 409 -4.69 -6.03 -17.21
N ARG A 410 -4.47 -4.72 -17.33
CA ARG A 410 -5.03 -3.69 -16.42
C ARG A 410 -6.50 -3.92 -16.11
N HIS A 411 -6.85 -3.69 -14.85
CA HIS A 411 -8.21 -3.80 -14.28
C HIS A 411 -8.72 -5.22 -14.06
N THR A 412 -7.96 -6.27 -14.35
CA THR A 412 -8.44 -7.66 -14.19
C THR A 412 -8.58 -8.06 -12.71
N ARG A 413 -7.69 -7.60 -11.83
CA ARG A 413 -7.69 -7.72 -10.37
C ARG A 413 -8.84 -6.93 -9.78
N GLU A 414 -9.03 -5.69 -10.22
CA GLU A 414 -10.18 -4.87 -9.83
C GLU A 414 -11.49 -5.61 -10.14
N ILE A 415 -11.63 -6.12 -11.38
CA ILE A 415 -12.80 -6.90 -11.80
C ILE A 415 -12.96 -8.15 -10.93
N ALA A 416 -11.91 -8.94 -10.72
CA ALA A 416 -12.01 -10.17 -9.93
C ALA A 416 -12.39 -9.92 -8.47
N LEU A 417 -11.80 -8.90 -7.84
CA LEU A 417 -12.11 -8.52 -6.46
C LEU A 417 -13.53 -7.98 -6.34
N GLU A 418 -13.96 -7.10 -7.24
CA GLU A 418 -15.33 -6.58 -7.23
C GLU A 418 -16.38 -7.66 -7.57
N VAL A 419 -16.07 -8.60 -8.48
CA VAL A 419 -16.92 -9.76 -8.75
C VAL A 419 -17.00 -10.65 -7.51
N ALA A 420 -15.89 -10.88 -6.79
CA ALA A 420 -15.89 -11.65 -5.54
C ALA A 420 -16.76 -11.00 -4.45
N LEU A 421 -16.68 -9.67 -4.30
CA LEU A 421 -17.52 -8.90 -3.38
C LEU A 421 -19.00 -8.95 -3.77
N ALA A 422 -19.31 -8.76 -5.06
CA ALA A 422 -20.68 -8.85 -5.55
C ALA A 422 -21.24 -10.28 -5.40
N LEU A 423 -20.41 -11.29 -5.61
CA LEU A 423 -20.78 -12.70 -5.44
C LEU A 423 -21.12 -13.02 -3.98
N GLU A 424 -20.38 -12.46 -3.03
CA GLU A 424 -20.72 -12.52 -1.60
C GLU A 424 -22.08 -11.88 -1.32
N GLY A 425 -22.34 -10.70 -1.87
CA GLY A 425 -23.66 -10.05 -1.75
C GLY A 425 -24.81 -10.92 -2.29
N HIS A 426 -24.56 -11.74 -3.31
CA HIS A 426 -25.57 -12.61 -3.94
C HIS A 426 -25.69 -14.01 -3.34
N THR A 427 -24.68 -14.50 -2.63
CA THR A 427 -24.62 -15.90 -2.16
C THR A 427 -24.36 -16.03 -0.66
N GLY A 428 -23.99 -14.95 0.02
CA GLY A 428 -23.52 -14.96 1.41
C GLY A 428 -22.15 -15.61 1.59
N LYS A 429 -21.47 -16.03 0.51
CA LYS A 429 -20.19 -16.76 0.53
C LYS A 429 -19.24 -16.19 -0.52
N ARG A 430 -17.93 -16.35 -0.30
CA ARG A 430 -16.88 -15.77 -1.17
C ARG A 430 -16.17 -16.84 -2.00
N PRO A 431 -15.69 -16.53 -3.21
CA PRO A 431 -14.77 -17.39 -3.94
C PRO A 431 -13.39 -17.37 -3.27
N TRP A 432 -12.57 -18.39 -3.51
CA TRP A 432 -11.13 -18.33 -3.24
C TRP A 432 -10.45 -17.46 -4.30
N LEU A 433 -9.36 -16.77 -3.97
CA LEU A 433 -8.56 -16.04 -4.96
C LEU A 433 -7.08 -16.41 -4.86
N VAL A 434 -6.42 -16.56 -6.01
CA VAL A 434 -4.97 -16.71 -6.12
C VAL A 434 -4.48 -15.71 -7.16
N ILE A 435 -3.76 -14.69 -6.72
CA ILE A 435 -3.45 -13.50 -7.51
C ILE A 435 -1.94 -13.34 -7.62
N ASN A 436 -1.43 -13.30 -8.84
CA ASN A 436 -0.07 -12.84 -9.10
C ASN A 436 -0.05 -11.31 -9.18
N ARG A 437 0.77 -10.66 -8.35
CA ARG A 437 0.95 -9.21 -8.41
C ARG A 437 2.26 -8.76 -9.06
N LEU A 438 3.06 -9.69 -9.58
CA LEU A 438 4.21 -9.34 -10.39
C LEU A 438 3.79 -8.88 -11.78
N ALA A 439 4.37 -7.77 -12.26
CA ALA A 439 4.12 -7.32 -13.62
C ALA A 439 4.52 -8.38 -14.65
N ARG A 440 3.67 -8.55 -15.68
CA ARG A 440 3.86 -9.54 -16.76
C ARG A 440 5.20 -9.40 -17.50
N SER A 441 5.82 -8.23 -17.45
CA SER A 441 7.17 -7.96 -17.97
C SER A 441 8.29 -8.76 -17.29
N TYR A 442 8.03 -9.36 -16.12
CA TYR A 442 8.99 -10.19 -15.39
C TYR A 442 8.73 -11.70 -15.54
N ALA A 443 7.46 -12.11 -15.58
CA ALA A 443 7.06 -13.48 -15.83
C ALA A 443 5.65 -13.57 -16.44
N ASP A 444 5.47 -14.50 -17.38
CA ASP A 444 4.16 -14.90 -17.93
C ASP A 444 3.81 -16.28 -17.37
N LEU A 445 2.83 -16.33 -16.46
CA LEU A 445 2.52 -17.50 -15.64
C LEU A 445 1.67 -18.54 -16.39
N ASP A 446 1.13 -18.17 -17.55
CA ASP A 446 0.43 -19.09 -18.44
C ASP A 446 1.35 -19.75 -19.47
N ARG A 447 2.67 -19.57 -19.37
CA ARG A 447 3.64 -20.24 -20.23
C ARG A 447 4.33 -21.41 -19.56
N THR A 448 4.89 -22.27 -20.40
CA THR A 448 5.85 -23.28 -19.95
C THR A 448 7.05 -22.62 -19.26
N PRO A 449 7.69 -23.26 -18.27
CA PRO A 449 8.84 -22.69 -17.56
C PRO A 449 9.98 -22.25 -18.50
N ARG A 450 10.11 -22.90 -19.67
CA ARG A 450 11.14 -22.61 -20.68
C ARG A 450 10.98 -21.23 -21.31
N THR A 451 9.76 -20.68 -21.32
CA THR A 451 9.43 -19.41 -21.99
C THR A 451 8.78 -18.39 -21.06
N ALA A 452 8.44 -18.78 -19.82
CA ALA A 452 7.76 -17.96 -18.83
C ALA A 452 8.63 -16.83 -18.24
N PHE A 453 9.93 -17.06 -18.05
CA PHE A 453 10.82 -16.14 -17.35
C PHE A 453 12.28 -16.30 -17.81
N GLU A 454 13.15 -15.34 -17.43
CA GLU A 454 14.58 -15.29 -17.80
C GLU A 454 15.53 -15.25 -16.59
N HIS A 455 15.00 -15.05 -15.37
CA HIS A 455 15.79 -14.84 -14.17
C HIS A 455 15.46 -15.87 -13.08
N ARG A 456 16.43 -16.22 -12.23
CA ARG A 456 16.21 -17.23 -11.17
C ARG A 456 15.14 -16.82 -10.15
N TYR A 457 15.09 -15.54 -9.77
CA TYR A 457 14.06 -15.04 -8.84
C TYR A 457 12.66 -15.11 -9.45
N THR A 458 12.52 -14.88 -10.75
CA THR A 458 11.23 -15.02 -11.44
C THR A 458 10.83 -16.49 -11.63
N ALA A 459 11.80 -17.41 -11.68
CA ALA A 459 11.53 -18.85 -11.62
C ALA A 459 10.92 -19.28 -10.28
N GLU A 460 11.45 -18.78 -9.16
CA GLU A 460 10.90 -19.04 -7.83
C GLU A 460 9.46 -18.53 -7.69
N LEU A 461 9.16 -17.37 -8.27
CA LEU A 461 7.82 -16.79 -8.31
C LEU A 461 6.84 -17.61 -9.13
N TYR A 462 7.24 -17.97 -10.34
CA TYR A 462 6.45 -18.82 -11.21
C TYR A 462 6.10 -20.15 -10.52
N ASN A 463 7.10 -20.78 -9.91
CA ASN A 463 6.90 -22.02 -9.16
C ASN A 463 6.04 -21.79 -7.91
N GLY A 464 6.24 -20.66 -7.23
CA GLY A 464 5.46 -20.24 -6.06
C GLY A 464 3.98 -20.10 -6.40
N TYR A 465 3.65 -19.44 -7.51
CA TYR A 465 2.26 -19.22 -7.93
C TYR A 465 1.54 -20.55 -8.17
N HIS A 466 2.12 -21.41 -9.00
CA HIS A 466 1.50 -22.71 -9.28
C HIS A 466 1.45 -23.62 -8.04
N ARG A 467 2.41 -23.50 -7.12
CA ARG A 467 2.37 -24.21 -5.83
C ARG A 467 1.22 -23.71 -4.97
N ARG A 468 1.06 -22.40 -4.79
CA ARG A 468 -0.04 -21.79 -4.03
C ARG A 468 -1.40 -22.13 -4.63
N LEU A 469 -1.50 -22.12 -5.96
CA LEU A 469 -2.72 -22.52 -6.64
C LEU A 469 -3.06 -24.00 -6.38
N LYS A 470 -2.08 -24.89 -6.49
CA LYS A 470 -2.24 -26.32 -6.15
C LYS A 470 -2.64 -26.53 -4.69
N GLU A 471 -2.00 -25.82 -3.75
CA GLU A 471 -2.35 -25.86 -2.32
C GLU A 471 -3.79 -25.42 -2.07
N THR A 472 -4.21 -24.33 -2.71
CA THR A 472 -5.58 -23.78 -2.62
C THR A 472 -6.60 -24.78 -3.17
N ILE A 473 -6.32 -25.38 -4.33
CA ILE A 473 -7.17 -26.42 -4.92
C ILE A 473 -7.28 -27.63 -3.99
N ALA A 474 -6.19 -28.06 -3.37
CA ALA A 474 -6.21 -29.18 -2.42
C ALA A 474 -7.06 -28.87 -1.18
N GLN A 475 -6.98 -27.64 -0.66
CA GLN A 475 -7.82 -27.18 0.45
C GLN A 475 -9.31 -27.15 0.06
N LEU A 476 -9.62 -26.59 -1.11
CA LEU A 476 -10.99 -26.58 -1.64
C LEU A 476 -11.53 -28.01 -1.78
N LYS A 477 -10.78 -28.93 -2.39
CA LYS A 477 -11.18 -30.34 -2.52
C LYS A 477 -11.40 -31.02 -1.17
N LYS A 478 -10.63 -30.67 -0.14
CA LYS A 478 -10.82 -31.20 1.22
C LYS A 478 -12.18 -30.78 1.82
N VAL A 479 -12.66 -29.58 1.50
CA VAL A 479 -13.92 -29.05 2.02
C VAL A 479 -15.11 -29.46 1.16
N PHE A 480 -15.00 -29.38 -0.16
CA PHE A 480 -16.12 -29.49 -1.10
C PHE A 480 -16.07 -30.75 -2.00
N GLY A 481 -15.00 -31.54 -1.95
CA GLY A 481 -14.75 -32.69 -2.82
C GLY A 481 -14.25 -32.30 -4.21
N ASN A 482 -14.94 -31.37 -4.88
CA ASN A 482 -14.55 -30.80 -6.18
C ASN A 482 -15.03 -29.34 -6.30
N GLY A 483 -14.59 -28.63 -7.35
CA GLY A 483 -14.97 -27.24 -7.60
C GLY A 483 -14.57 -26.76 -8.99
N LEU A 484 -14.62 -25.44 -9.18
CA LEU A 484 -14.19 -24.78 -10.43
C LEU A 484 -12.96 -23.90 -10.20
N LEU A 485 -11.95 -24.03 -11.05
CA LEU A 485 -10.89 -23.06 -11.25
C LEU A 485 -11.27 -22.13 -12.40
N LEU A 486 -11.59 -20.87 -12.09
CA LEU A 486 -11.87 -19.84 -13.09
C LEU A 486 -10.64 -18.93 -13.24
N ILE A 487 -9.95 -19.05 -14.36
CA ILE A 487 -8.81 -18.20 -14.70
C ILE A 487 -9.35 -16.93 -15.33
N ILE A 488 -9.00 -15.77 -14.79
CA ILE A 488 -9.43 -14.48 -15.32
C ILE A 488 -8.21 -13.78 -15.90
N ASP A 489 -8.22 -13.54 -17.21
CA ASP A 489 -7.13 -12.91 -17.95
C ASP A 489 -7.67 -11.83 -18.91
N ALA A 490 -6.75 -11.11 -19.57
CA ALA A 490 -7.04 -9.96 -20.41
C ALA A 490 -6.35 -10.04 -21.77
N GLN A 491 -6.96 -9.36 -22.75
CA GLN A 491 -6.39 -9.20 -24.10
C GLN A 491 -6.79 -7.86 -24.75
N GLU A 492 -6.15 -7.57 -25.89
CA GLU A 492 -6.41 -6.36 -26.70
C GLU A 492 -6.69 -6.64 -28.19
N THR A 493 -6.50 -7.87 -28.68
CA THR A 493 -6.34 -8.13 -30.12
C THR A 493 -7.55 -8.71 -30.84
N PHE A 494 -8.58 -9.19 -30.14
CA PHE A 494 -9.65 -9.97 -30.76
C PHE A 494 -11.03 -9.27 -30.74
N PRO A 495 -11.93 -9.51 -31.72
CA PRO A 495 -13.12 -8.69 -31.91
C PRO A 495 -14.30 -8.99 -30.97
N ALA A 496 -14.31 -10.08 -30.21
CA ALA A 496 -15.37 -10.33 -29.21
C ALA A 496 -15.07 -9.66 -27.87
N ASP A 497 -16.11 -9.47 -27.06
CA ASP A 497 -16.02 -8.78 -25.77
C ASP A 497 -15.44 -9.71 -24.69
N ILE A 498 -15.85 -10.99 -24.73
CA ILE A 498 -15.47 -12.02 -23.77
C ILE A 498 -15.17 -13.32 -24.51
N TYR A 499 -14.13 -14.04 -24.07
CA TYR A 499 -13.81 -15.39 -24.52
C TYR A 499 -13.86 -16.34 -23.32
N ILE A 500 -14.48 -17.50 -23.51
CA ILE A 500 -14.48 -18.58 -22.52
C ILE A 500 -13.75 -19.78 -23.13
N GLY A 501 -12.69 -20.22 -22.48
CA GLY A 501 -11.81 -21.29 -22.94
C GLY A 501 -11.81 -22.49 -21.99
N SER A 502 -11.49 -23.65 -22.54
CA SER A 502 -11.20 -24.89 -21.82
C SER A 502 -10.19 -25.69 -22.63
N LEU A 503 -9.43 -26.60 -22.03
CA LEU A 503 -8.50 -27.46 -22.77
C LEU A 503 -9.25 -28.68 -23.34
N GLU A 504 -9.76 -28.60 -24.56
CA GLU A 504 -10.51 -29.71 -25.21
C GLU A 504 -11.68 -30.27 -24.41
N SER A 505 -12.31 -29.42 -23.59
CA SER A 505 -13.22 -29.87 -22.54
C SER A 505 -12.63 -30.88 -21.53
N ARG A 506 -11.38 -31.34 -21.67
CA ARG A 506 -10.68 -32.24 -20.74
C ARG A 506 -10.44 -31.55 -19.41
N SER A 507 -10.26 -30.23 -19.42
CA SER A 507 -10.19 -29.43 -18.20
C SER A 507 -11.51 -29.32 -17.44
N ILE A 508 -12.65 -29.74 -18.01
CA ILE A 508 -13.98 -29.73 -17.35
C ILE A 508 -14.65 -31.12 -17.34
N ALA A 509 -13.84 -32.18 -17.36
CA ALA A 509 -14.32 -33.56 -17.43
C ALA A 509 -15.25 -33.92 -16.26
N GLY A 510 -14.94 -33.46 -15.04
CA GLY A 510 -15.74 -33.76 -13.85
C GLY A 510 -17.15 -33.16 -13.91
N LEU A 511 -17.29 -31.96 -14.44
CA LEU A 511 -18.61 -31.33 -14.65
C LEU A 511 -19.38 -31.99 -15.81
N LYS A 512 -18.70 -32.38 -16.89
CA LYS A 512 -19.33 -33.07 -18.03
C LYS A 512 -19.86 -34.45 -17.66
N ASP A 513 -19.13 -35.19 -16.83
CA ASP A 513 -19.55 -36.53 -16.39
C ASP A 513 -20.77 -36.49 -15.46
N LYS A 514 -20.92 -35.38 -14.71
CA LYS A 514 -21.96 -35.25 -13.68
C LYS A 514 -23.28 -34.67 -14.20
N TYR A 515 -23.26 -33.80 -15.20
CA TYR A 515 -24.45 -33.05 -15.64
C TYR A 515 -24.81 -33.33 -17.10
N THR A 516 -26.10 -33.59 -17.34
CA THR A 516 -26.64 -33.83 -18.69
C THR A 516 -26.88 -32.53 -19.47
N THR A 517 -27.06 -31.40 -18.78
CA THR A 517 -27.14 -30.07 -19.39
C THR A 517 -25.74 -29.56 -19.74
N SER A 518 -25.58 -28.98 -20.93
CA SER A 518 -24.28 -28.45 -21.37
C SER A 518 -23.76 -27.37 -20.41
N VAL A 519 -22.60 -27.61 -19.81
CA VAL A 519 -21.93 -26.69 -18.87
C VAL A 519 -21.31 -25.49 -19.60
N LEU A 520 -21.03 -25.62 -20.89
CA LEU A 520 -20.43 -24.57 -21.72
C LEU A 520 -21.49 -23.69 -22.41
N ASP A 521 -22.57 -24.30 -22.90
CA ASP A 521 -23.53 -23.61 -23.78
C ASP A 521 -25.00 -23.69 -23.31
N GLY A 522 -25.27 -24.42 -22.23
CA GLY A 522 -26.61 -24.55 -21.65
C GLY A 522 -27.08 -23.29 -20.94
N GLU A 523 -28.36 -23.24 -20.56
CA GLU A 523 -28.99 -22.03 -19.99
C GLU A 523 -28.25 -21.47 -18.76
N TYR A 524 -27.67 -22.34 -17.93
CA TYR A 524 -26.92 -21.95 -16.73
C TYR A 524 -25.41 -21.77 -16.97
N SER A 525 -24.92 -21.90 -18.20
CA SER A 525 -23.51 -21.70 -18.51
C SER A 525 -23.11 -20.23 -18.39
N LEU A 526 -21.84 -19.98 -18.06
CA LEU A 526 -21.30 -18.62 -18.04
C LEU A 526 -21.49 -17.91 -19.38
N GLY A 527 -21.25 -18.62 -20.49
CA GLY A 527 -21.38 -18.07 -21.84
C GLY A 527 -22.82 -17.66 -22.18
N HIS A 528 -23.80 -18.50 -21.84
CA HIS A 528 -25.21 -18.20 -22.07
C HIS A 528 -25.67 -17.00 -21.23
N GLN A 529 -25.31 -16.95 -19.95
CA GLN A 529 -25.66 -15.86 -19.04
C GLN A 529 -25.05 -14.51 -19.49
N LEU A 530 -23.79 -14.52 -19.93
CA LEU A 530 -23.12 -13.31 -20.42
C LEU A 530 -23.67 -12.84 -21.77
N THR A 531 -24.04 -13.77 -22.65
CA THR A 531 -24.73 -13.44 -23.90
C THR A 531 -26.07 -12.77 -23.64
N ARG A 532 -26.85 -13.27 -22.65
CA ARG A 532 -28.11 -12.64 -22.21
C ARG A 532 -27.91 -11.25 -21.60
N ALA A 533 -26.76 -10.99 -20.97
CA ALA A 533 -26.40 -9.67 -20.46
C ALA A 533 -25.95 -8.68 -21.57
N GLY A 534 -25.86 -9.15 -22.82
CA GLY A 534 -25.57 -8.34 -24.02
C GLY A 534 -24.11 -8.35 -24.45
N TYR A 535 -23.26 -9.24 -23.91
CA TYR A 535 -21.86 -9.34 -24.33
C TYR A 535 -21.71 -10.19 -25.59
N LYS A 536 -20.82 -9.76 -26.49
CA LYS A 536 -20.47 -10.53 -27.69
C LYS A 536 -19.47 -11.62 -27.32
N LEU A 537 -19.87 -12.87 -27.48
CA LEU A 537 -19.01 -14.05 -27.44
C LEU A 537 -18.94 -14.66 -28.85
N PRO A 538 -17.83 -15.28 -29.28
CA PRO A 538 -17.74 -15.93 -30.58
C PRO A 538 -18.83 -17.01 -30.76
N SER A 539 -19.56 -16.99 -31.88
CA SER A 539 -20.68 -17.91 -32.17
C SER A 539 -20.25 -19.34 -32.56
N PHE A 540 -19.00 -19.73 -32.34
CA PHE A 540 -18.56 -21.11 -32.54
C PHE A 540 -18.66 -21.86 -31.22
N SER A 541 -19.62 -22.77 -31.16
CA SER A 541 -19.66 -23.85 -30.18
C SER A 541 -18.35 -24.61 -30.25
N THR A 542 -17.47 -24.38 -29.29
CA THR A 542 -16.46 -25.34 -28.83
C THR A 542 -15.70 -24.62 -27.72
N SER A 543 -15.67 -25.23 -26.54
CA SER A 543 -14.39 -25.42 -25.85
C SER A 543 -13.28 -25.43 -26.90
N ILE A 544 -12.38 -24.46 -26.96
CA ILE A 544 -11.31 -24.53 -27.98
C ILE A 544 -10.64 -25.90 -27.82
N ASP A 545 -10.86 -26.77 -28.81
CA ASP A 545 -10.52 -28.18 -28.77
C ASP A 545 -9.05 -28.27 -29.20
N LEU A 546 -8.17 -27.94 -28.25
CA LEU A 546 -6.72 -27.78 -28.42
C LEU A 546 -5.93 -29.08 -28.12
N GLY A 547 -6.18 -30.10 -28.95
CA GLY A 547 -5.41 -31.36 -29.00
C GLY A 547 -3.91 -31.12 -29.10
N GLN A 548 -3.10 -31.95 -28.45
CA GLN A 548 -1.63 -32.02 -28.64
C GLN A 548 -1.21 -32.46 -30.07
N GLY A 549 -2.08 -32.40 -31.08
CA GLY A 549 -1.86 -32.91 -32.43
C GLY A 549 -2.00 -31.85 -33.53
N LEU A 550 -0.88 -31.46 -34.12
CA LEU A 550 -0.68 -30.81 -35.43
C LEU A 550 -1.24 -29.39 -35.64
N ILE A 551 -0.41 -28.41 -35.23
CA ILE A 551 -0.48 -26.96 -35.51
C ILE A 551 -0.14 -26.64 -36.99
N GLN A 552 -0.58 -27.43 -37.98
CA GLN A 552 -0.16 -27.21 -39.38
C GLN A 552 -1.26 -26.74 -40.35
N ASP A 553 -2.55 -26.84 -39.98
CA ASP A 553 -3.66 -26.53 -40.91
C ASP A 553 -4.50 -25.30 -40.55
N ILE A 554 -4.05 -24.45 -39.62
CA ILE A 554 -4.73 -23.18 -39.32
C ILE A 554 -4.22 -22.10 -40.29
N PRO A 555 -5.09 -21.43 -41.07
CA PRO A 555 -4.69 -20.35 -41.97
C PRO A 555 -3.94 -19.24 -41.22
N ALA A 556 -2.84 -18.74 -41.79
CA ALA A 556 -1.98 -17.70 -41.19
C ALA A 556 -2.71 -16.36 -40.87
N THR A 557 -3.96 -16.23 -41.33
CA THR A 557 -4.84 -15.08 -41.11
C THR A 557 -5.72 -15.20 -39.87
N VAL A 558 -5.74 -16.35 -39.21
CA VAL A 558 -6.39 -16.56 -37.90
C VAL A 558 -5.30 -16.39 -36.83
N PRO A 559 -5.32 -15.32 -36.02
CA PRO A 559 -4.40 -15.19 -34.90
C PRO A 559 -4.58 -16.41 -33.98
N ARG A 560 -3.47 -17.09 -33.65
CA ARG A 560 -3.48 -18.31 -32.83
C ARG A 560 -4.41 -18.10 -31.61
N PRO A 561 -5.40 -18.97 -31.38
CA PRO A 561 -6.29 -18.81 -30.24
C PRO A 561 -5.48 -18.86 -28.95
N LEU A 562 -5.85 -18.02 -27.99
CA LEU A 562 -5.27 -18.02 -26.65
C LEU A 562 -5.41 -19.42 -26.06
N ASP A 563 -4.27 -20.09 -25.92
CA ASP A 563 -4.17 -21.26 -25.08
C ASP A 563 -4.72 -20.86 -23.72
N GLY A 564 -5.53 -21.73 -23.11
CA GLY A 564 -5.94 -21.60 -21.71
C GLY A 564 -4.78 -21.53 -20.71
N GLY A 565 -3.56 -21.50 -21.21
CA GLY A 565 -2.35 -21.34 -20.44
C GLY A 565 -1.91 -22.64 -19.81
N GLN A 566 -0.64 -22.61 -19.43
CA GLN A 566 -0.03 -23.58 -18.54
C GLN A 566 -0.81 -23.78 -17.24
N VAL A 567 -1.62 -22.78 -16.82
CA VAL A 567 -2.52 -22.92 -15.67
C VAL A 567 -3.65 -23.92 -15.94
N LEU A 568 -4.35 -23.85 -17.08
CA LEU A 568 -5.38 -24.85 -17.44
C LEU A 568 -4.80 -26.25 -17.58
N GLU A 569 -3.64 -26.37 -18.24
CA GLU A 569 -2.98 -27.66 -18.46
C GLU A 569 -2.53 -28.32 -17.15
N ARG A 570 -2.05 -27.53 -16.17
CA ARG A 570 -1.54 -28.07 -14.90
C ARG A 570 -2.62 -28.36 -13.86
N HIS A 571 -3.71 -27.61 -13.88
CA HIS A 571 -4.66 -27.58 -12.77
C HIS A 571 -6.09 -28.01 -13.15
N GLY A 572 -6.35 -28.28 -14.43
CA GLY A 572 -7.64 -28.78 -14.90
C GLY A 572 -7.93 -30.24 -14.51
N SER A 573 -9.20 -30.66 -14.58
CA SER A 573 -9.69 -31.94 -14.07
C SER A 573 -9.11 -33.19 -14.74
N HIS A 574 -8.49 -33.05 -15.91
CA HIS A 574 -7.76 -34.13 -16.58
C HIS A 574 -6.45 -34.48 -15.86
N GLN A 575 -5.98 -33.62 -14.96
CA GLN A 575 -4.85 -33.92 -14.08
C GLN A 575 -5.35 -34.56 -12.78
N PRO A 576 -4.66 -35.57 -12.23
CA PRO A 576 -5.09 -36.28 -11.02
C PRO A 576 -5.36 -35.37 -9.81
N GLU A 577 -4.59 -34.30 -9.67
CA GLU A 577 -4.68 -33.34 -8.56
C GLU A 577 -5.54 -32.11 -8.90
N GLY A 578 -5.99 -31.97 -10.14
CA GLY A 578 -6.75 -30.82 -10.62
C GLY A 578 -8.21 -30.81 -10.19
N ILE A 579 -8.91 -29.77 -10.63
CA ILE A 579 -10.37 -29.57 -10.56
C ILE A 579 -10.88 -29.08 -11.91
N ASP A 580 -12.20 -29.05 -12.11
CA ASP A 580 -12.76 -28.50 -13.34
C ASP A 580 -12.29 -27.06 -13.53
N ALA A 581 -11.90 -26.66 -14.74
CA ALA A 581 -11.21 -25.41 -15.00
C ALA A 581 -11.65 -24.76 -16.32
N LEU A 582 -11.89 -23.45 -16.25
CA LEU A 582 -12.25 -22.58 -17.38
C LEU A 582 -11.35 -21.34 -17.38
N SER A 583 -11.07 -20.81 -18.57
CA SER A 583 -10.45 -19.50 -18.73
C SER A 583 -11.48 -18.49 -19.23
N LEU A 584 -11.43 -17.28 -18.68
CA LEU A 584 -12.26 -16.14 -19.01
C LEU A 584 -11.33 -15.00 -19.43
N VAL A 585 -11.30 -14.69 -20.72
CA VAL A 585 -10.43 -13.64 -21.26
C VAL A 585 -11.28 -12.41 -21.63
N LEU A 586 -10.93 -11.28 -21.03
CA LEU A 586 -11.67 -10.02 -21.12
C LEU A 586 -11.01 -9.04 -22.09
N HIS A 587 -11.77 -8.56 -23.07
CA HIS A 587 -11.29 -7.58 -24.03
C HIS A 587 -11.22 -6.16 -23.41
N GLU A 588 -10.20 -5.37 -23.77
CA GLU A 588 -10.01 -3.96 -23.31
C GLU A 588 -11.29 -3.12 -23.36
N ARG A 589 -12.08 -3.24 -24.43
CA ARG A 589 -13.37 -2.52 -24.61
C ARG A 589 -14.37 -2.67 -23.44
N VAL A 590 -14.37 -3.82 -22.74
CA VAL A 590 -15.32 -4.06 -21.63
C VAL A 590 -14.69 -3.95 -20.25
N ARG A 591 -13.35 -3.93 -20.15
CA ARG A 591 -12.62 -3.77 -18.88
C ARG A 591 -12.00 -2.38 -18.67
N GLY A 592 -11.70 -1.65 -19.74
CA GLY A 592 -11.04 -0.35 -19.70
C GLY A 592 -11.97 0.77 -19.23
N PRO A 593 -13.03 1.12 -19.98
CA PRO A 593 -13.96 2.18 -19.59
C PRO A 593 -14.72 1.84 -18.30
N LEU A 594 -14.74 2.75 -17.31
CA LEU A 594 -15.32 2.50 -15.98
C LEU A 594 -16.80 2.07 -16.03
N GLN A 595 -17.60 2.68 -16.90
CA GLN A 595 -19.03 2.36 -17.02
C GLN A 595 -19.25 0.94 -17.55
N GLU A 596 -18.50 0.55 -18.59
CA GLU A 596 -18.55 -0.81 -19.15
C GLU A 596 -18.01 -1.83 -18.14
N ARG A 597 -16.93 -1.49 -17.44
CA ARG A 597 -16.35 -2.33 -16.38
C ARG A 597 -17.34 -2.61 -15.25
N ARG A 598 -18.03 -1.58 -14.74
CA ARG A 598 -19.07 -1.75 -13.71
C ARG A 598 -20.23 -2.63 -14.19
N ARG A 599 -20.62 -2.50 -15.45
CA ARG A 599 -21.66 -3.35 -16.06
C ARG A 599 -21.18 -4.80 -16.15
N LEU A 600 -19.92 -5.00 -16.55
CA LEU A 600 -19.27 -6.31 -16.67
C LEU A 600 -19.19 -7.01 -15.31
N ILE A 601 -18.75 -6.31 -14.27
CA ILE A 601 -18.64 -6.85 -12.91
C ILE A 601 -20.00 -7.38 -12.42
N LYS A 602 -21.07 -6.60 -12.58
CA LYS A 602 -22.43 -7.02 -12.20
C LYS A 602 -22.87 -8.26 -12.99
N ALA A 603 -22.66 -8.26 -14.30
CA ALA A 603 -23.04 -9.38 -15.15
C ALA A 603 -22.26 -10.66 -14.83
N LEU A 604 -20.95 -10.55 -14.61
CA LEU A 604 -20.08 -11.67 -14.21
C LEU A 604 -20.47 -12.22 -12.84
N ALA A 605 -20.72 -11.37 -11.84
CA ALA A 605 -21.12 -11.82 -10.52
C ALA A 605 -22.44 -12.62 -10.56
N LEU A 606 -23.42 -12.15 -11.32
CA LEU A 606 -24.69 -12.87 -11.51
C LEU A 606 -24.51 -14.18 -12.28
N ALA A 607 -23.72 -14.17 -13.36
CA ALA A 607 -23.43 -15.36 -14.15
C ALA A 607 -22.71 -16.43 -13.31
N VAL A 608 -21.69 -16.03 -12.55
CA VAL A 608 -20.95 -16.93 -11.65
C VAL A 608 -21.84 -17.43 -10.52
N ALA A 609 -22.68 -16.58 -9.91
CA ALA A 609 -23.63 -17.02 -8.89
C ALA A 609 -24.62 -18.06 -9.42
N GLY A 610 -25.14 -17.85 -10.65
CA GLY A 610 -25.99 -18.82 -11.34
C GLY A 610 -25.27 -20.14 -11.61
N PHE A 611 -24.04 -20.07 -12.12
CA PHE A 611 -23.22 -21.24 -12.41
C PHE A 611 -22.90 -22.06 -11.15
N VAL A 612 -22.47 -21.39 -10.07
CA VAL A 612 -22.16 -22.01 -8.77
C VAL A 612 -23.37 -22.77 -8.24
N ARG A 613 -24.57 -22.16 -8.28
CA ARG A 613 -25.82 -22.80 -7.84
C ARG A 613 -26.22 -24.00 -8.70
N ALA A 614 -25.96 -23.94 -10.00
CA ALA A 614 -26.37 -25.00 -10.93
C ALA A 614 -25.43 -26.21 -10.91
N PHE A 615 -24.12 -25.97 -10.81
CA PHE A 615 -23.11 -26.98 -11.15
C PHE A 615 -22.12 -27.33 -10.04
N LEU A 616 -22.03 -26.54 -8.97
CA LEU A 616 -20.99 -26.73 -7.95
C LEU A 616 -21.56 -27.21 -6.61
N PRO A 617 -20.79 -28.00 -5.83
CA PRO A 617 -21.26 -28.56 -4.56
C PRO A 617 -21.25 -27.48 -3.46
N VAL A 618 -22.37 -26.76 -3.32
CA VAL A 618 -22.59 -25.85 -2.20
C VAL A 618 -23.29 -26.61 -1.07
N GLN A 619 -22.72 -26.61 0.14
CA GLN A 619 -23.44 -27.08 1.32
C GLN A 619 -24.41 -25.99 1.77
N ASP A 620 -25.72 -26.26 1.68
CA ASP A 620 -26.75 -25.40 2.25
C ASP A 620 -26.74 -25.54 3.78
N ALA A 621 -26.58 -24.41 4.48
CA ALA A 621 -26.63 -24.35 5.94
C ALA A 621 -28.04 -24.66 6.52
N ASP A 622 -29.07 -24.74 5.67
CA ASP A 622 -30.48 -24.86 6.09
C ASP A 622 -31.10 -26.26 5.98
N SER A 623 -30.33 -27.31 5.65
CA SER A 623 -30.89 -28.68 5.53
C SER A 623 -31.09 -29.41 6.87
N GLY A 624 -30.90 -28.73 8.01
CA GLY A 624 -31.01 -29.33 9.35
C GLY A 624 -32.42 -29.47 9.94
N HIS A 625 -33.48 -28.93 9.32
CA HIS A 625 -34.81 -28.82 9.97
C HIS A 625 -36.02 -29.27 9.12
N ALA A 626 -35.86 -30.24 8.21
CA ALA A 626 -37.01 -30.79 7.47
C ALA A 626 -36.88 -32.27 7.12
N SER A 627 -36.83 -33.16 8.12
CA SER A 627 -37.20 -34.58 7.92
C SER A 627 -37.65 -35.26 9.22
N ALA A 628 -38.60 -34.63 9.92
CA ALA A 628 -39.36 -35.28 10.97
C ALA A 628 -40.85 -34.92 10.84
N GLN A 629 -41.46 -35.22 9.70
CA GLN A 629 -42.93 -35.34 9.55
C GLN A 629 -43.30 -35.84 8.15
N THR A 630 -43.36 -37.16 7.97
CA THR A 630 -44.48 -37.87 7.29
C THR A 630 -44.25 -39.38 7.42
N ARG A 631 -45.02 -39.99 8.32
CA ARG A 631 -45.52 -41.36 8.17
C ARG A 631 -46.85 -41.28 7.43
#